data_AF-A0A5B0GQ90-F1
#
_entry.id   AF-A0A5B0GQ90-F1
#
_cell.length_a   1.000
_cell.length_b   1.000
_cell.length_c   1.000
_cell.angle_alpha   90.00
_cell.angle_beta   90.00
_cell.angle_gamma   90.00
#
_symmetry.space_group_name_H-M   'P 1'
#
loop_
_entity.id
_entity.type
_entity.pdbx_description
1 polymer ?
#
loop_
_entity_poly.entity_id
_entity_poly.type
_entity_poly.pdbx_seq_one_letter_code
_entity_poly.pdbx_strand_id
1 'polypeptide(L)'
;MTLAPAQENSKVGNFNYFTIGSTMSLQTPHPVEWRKQALQHQMLLRDRKASALTYGRFYQRLLDARVFATQLELSIGLSVSKGHVSKALKAARLPPEVLRVFGPEPRVSFRVVDALTELVAVIGVKRLTTRAGQLGERSDLTVTQILDSLVRGEPPSHLPRSIKMSVGRGGKYIRIESPDIVKMISRLQELETALNLAARMAGL
;
A
#
# COMPACT_ATOMS: atom_id res chain seq x y z
N MET A 1 5.30 -40.16 -22.32
CA MET A 1 4.90 -39.92 -20.91
C MET A 1 5.17 -38.45 -20.64
N THR A 2 4.19 -37.61 -20.92
CA THR A 2 4.38 -36.17 -21.14
C THR A 2 3.81 -35.42 -19.94
N LEU A 3 4.69 -34.80 -19.16
CA LEU A 3 4.33 -33.94 -18.03
C LEU A 3 3.79 -32.62 -18.57
N ALA A 4 2.53 -32.33 -18.26
CA ALA A 4 1.89 -31.04 -18.53
C ALA A 4 2.30 -29.98 -17.49
N PRO A 5 2.42 -28.70 -17.87
CA PRO A 5 2.84 -27.62 -16.98
C PRO A 5 1.72 -27.15 -16.04
N ALA A 6 2.11 -26.74 -14.83
CA ALA A 6 1.25 -26.10 -13.85
C ALA A 6 0.79 -24.71 -14.34
N GLN A 7 -0.51 -24.54 -14.54
CA GLN A 7 -1.15 -23.25 -14.77
C GLN A 7 -1.37 -22.54 -13.43
N GLU A 8 -0.51 -21.58 -13.16
CA GLU A 8 -0.73 -20.47 -12.23
C GLU A 8 -1.87 -19.61 -12.80
N ASN A 9 -3.07 -19.69 -12.20
CA ASN A 9 -4.20 -18.85 -12.60
C ASN A 9 -4.61 -17.92 -11.46
N SER A 10 -4.24 -16.65 -11.66
CA SER A 10 -4.69 -15.46 -10.95
C SER A 10 -6.19 -15.50 -10.65
N LYS A 11 -6.56 -15.75 -9.39
CA LYS A 11 -7.89 -15.41 -8.86
C LYS A 11 -7.86 -14.00 -8.27
N VAL A 12 -7.64 -13.01 -9.13
CA VAL A 12 -8.18 -11.68 -8.87
C VAL A 12 -9.68 -11.83 -9.09
N GLY A 13 -10.44 -11.92 -7.99
CA GLY A 13 -11.89 -12.01 -8.04
C GLY A 13 -12.47 -10.75 -8.68
N ASN A 14 -12.67 -10.80 -10.00
CA ASN A 14 -13.49 -9.86 -10.75
C ASN A 14 -14.93 -9.99 -10.23
N PHE A 15 -15.31 -9.15 -9.28
CA PHE A 15 -16.69 -9.02 -8.84
C PHE A 15 -17.39 -7.95 -9.67
N ASN A 16 -17.80 -8.34 -10.87
CA ASN A 16 -18.77 -7.61 -11.68
C ASN A 16 -20.18 -7.86 -11.13
N TYR A 17 -20.61 -7.03 -10.17
CA TYR A 17 -22.04 -6.84 -9.86
C TYR A 17 -22.32 -5.35 -9.59
N PHE A 18 -21.83 -4.49 -10.47
CA PHE A 18 -22.20 -3.07 -10.53
C PHE A 18 -22.13 -2.61 -11.99
N THR A 19 -22.89 -3.26 -12.88
CA THR A 19 -23.10 -2.75 -14.26
C THR A 19 -24.43 -2.04 -14.30
N ILE A 20 -24.40 -0.70 -14.27
CA ILE A 20 -25.56 0.11 -14.60
C ILE A 20 -25.50 0.32 -16.12
N GLY A 21 -26.07 -0.63 -16.87
CA GLY A 21 -26.07 -0.57 -18.33
C GLY A 21 -26.78 -1.76 -18.95
N SER A 22 -27.85 -1.45 -19.68
CA SER A 22 -28.57 -2.30 -20.65
C SER A 22 -29.64 -3.26 -20.10
N THR A 23 -30.87 -2.75 -20.13
CA THR A 23 -32.11 -3.42 -20.60
C THR A 23 -32.25 -4.91 -20.30
N MET A 24 -32.50 -5.26 -19.03
CA MET A 24 -33.32 -6.40 -18.65
C MET A 24 -34.01 -6.07 -17.33
N SER A 25 -35.29 -6.41 -17.23
CA SER A 25 -36.13 -6.25 -16.03
C SER A 25 -35.43 -6.82 -14.79
N LEU A 26 -34.78 -5.96 -14.01
CA LEU A 26 -34.19 -6.31 -12.71
C LEU A 26 -35.10 -5.77 -11.63
N GLN A 27 -35.81 -6.67 -10.95
CA GLN A 27 -36.23 -6.41 -9.57
C GLN A 27 -34.98 -5.99 -8.79
N THR A 28 -34.84 -4.68 -8.52
CA THR A 28 -33.86 -4.18 -7.56
C THR A 28 -34.04 -4.98 -6.27
N PRO A 29 -33.01 -5.71 -5.79
CA PRO A 29 -33.16 -6.48 -4.58
C PRO A 29 -33.62 -5.55 -3.45
N HIS A 30 -34.60 -6.02 -2.68
CA HIS A 30 -35.19 -5.26 -1.59
C HIS A 30 -34.09 -4.81 -0.60
N PRO A 31 -34.15 -3.60 0.00
CA PRO A 31 -33.11 -3.06 0.89
C PRO A 31 -32.64 -4.00 2.02
N VAL A 32 -33.50 -4.94 2.41
CA VAL A 32 -33.20 -6.00 3.40
C VAL A 32 -32.12 -6.98 2.91
N GLU A 33 -32.17 -7.42 1.66
CA GLU A 33 -31.19 -8.36 1.11
C GLU A 33 -29.81 -7.72 0.98
N TRP A 34 -29.75 -6.45 0.58
CA TRP A 34 -28.49 -5.70 0.54
C TRP A 34 -27.85 -5.53 1.90
N ARG A 35 -28.65 -5.34 2.96
CA ARG A 35 -28.13 -5.26 4.33
C ARG A 35 -27.56 -6.60 4.81
N LYS A 36 -28.21 -7.72 4.48
CA LYS A 36 -27.71 -9.07 4.79
C LYS A 36 -26.38 -9.35 4.09
N GLN A 37 -26.28 -9.01 2.81
CA GLN A 37 -25.02 -9.14 2.05
C GLN A 37 -23.91 -8.25 2.61
N ALA A 38 -24.24 -7.02 3.02
CA ALA A 38 -23.28 -6.12 3.65
C ALA A 38 -22.70 -6.72 4.95
N LEU A 39 -23.52 -7.36 5.77
CA LEU A 39 -23.06 -8.07 6.98
C LEU A 39 -22.11 -9.23 6.65
N GLN A 40 -22.44 -10.05 5.66
CA GLN A 40 -21.57 -11.15 5.23
C GLN A 40 -20.22 -10.63 4.71
N HIS A 41 -20.23 -9.57 3.91
CA HIS A 41 -19.00 -8.97 3.41
C HIS A 41 -18.16 -8.38 4.55
N GLN A 42 -18.80 -7.70 5.52
CA GLN A 42 -18.12 -7.20 6.71
C GLN A 42 -17.39 -8.31 7.48
N MET A 43 -18.02 -9.48 7.63
CA MET A 43 -17.37 -10.65 8.26
C MET A 43 -16.14 -11.10 7.48
N LEU A 44 -16.23 -11.18 6.14
CA LEU A 44 -15.09 -11.53 5.29
C LEU A 44 -13.93 -10.53 5.40
N LEU A 45 -14.24 -9.23 5.47
CA LEU A 45 -13.21 -8.19 5.67
C LEU A 45 -12.53 -8.34 7.04
N ARG A 46 -13.30 -8.71 8.06
CA ARG A 46 -12.77 -8.97 9.41
C ARG A 46 -11.85 -10.18 9.43
N ASP A 47 -12.28 -11.29 8.84
CA ASP A 47 -11.51 -12.54 8.80
C ASP A 47 -10.19 -12.36 8.06
N ARG A 48 -10.20 -11.56 6.98
CA ARG A 48 -9.01 -11.24 6.19
C ARG A 48 -8.14 -10.14 6.79
N LYS A 49 -8.51 -9.58 7.94
CA LYS A 49 -7.83 -8.42 8.57
C LYS A 49 -7.63 -7.28 7.57
N ALA A 50 -8.68 -6.95 6.84
CA ALA A 50 -8.64 -5.94 5.78
C ALA A 50 -8.14 -4.58 6.28
N SER A 51 -7.51 -3.82 5.38
CA SER A 51 -6.94 -2.51 5.69
C SER A 51 -8.03 -1.47 5.99
N ALA A 52 -7.65 -0.35 6.62
CA ALA A 52 -8.55 0.77 6.86
C ALA A 52 -9.11 1.34 5.54
N LEU A 53 -8.30 1.33 4.47
CA LEU A 53 -8.69 1.76 3.14
C LEU A 53 -9.76 0.82 2.54
N THR A 54 -9.59 -0.48 2.69
CA THR A 54 -10.53 -1.49 2.19
C THR A 54 -11.89 -1.34 2.87
N TYR A 55 -11.92 -1.18 4.20
CA TYR A 55 -13.16 -0.86 4.93
C TYR A 55 -13.78 0.46 4.47
N GLY A 56 -12.96 1.49 4.28
CA GLY A 56 -13.43 2.81 3.85
C GLY A 56 -14.15 2.75 2.51
N ARG A 57 -13.56 2.09 1.52
CA ARG A 57 -14.16 1.90 0.20
C ARG A 57 -15.44 1.07 0.27
N PHE A 58 -15.46 0.04 1.10
CA PHE A 58 -16.66 -0.76 1.34
C PHE A 58 -17.80 0.08 1.91
N TYR A 59 -17.56 0.83 2.99
CA TYR A 59 -18.58 1.69 3.59
C TYR A 59 -19.03 2.82 2.66
N GLN A 60 -18.11 3.42 1.90
CA GLN A 60 -18.45 4.47 0.93
C GLN A 60 -19.42 3.93 -0.12
N ARG A 61 -19.18 2.73 -0.67
CA ARG A 61 -20.10 2.10 -1.64
C ARG A 61 -21.49 1.83 -1.05
N LEU A 62 -21.57 1.41 0.21
CA LEU A 62 -22.86 1.17 0.87
C LEU A 62 -23.67 2.46 1.04
N LEU A 63 -22.99 3.58 1.31
CA LEU A 63 -23.62 4.89 1.41
C LEU A 63 -24.04 5.43 0.04
N ASP A 64 -23.16 5.29 -0.97
CA ASP A 64 -23.43 5.74 -2.34
C ASP A 64 -24.61 4.97 -2.97
N ALA A 65 -24.68 3.66 -2.71
CA ALA A 65 -25.79 2.79 -3.12
C ALA A 65 -27.05 2.93 -2.24
N ARG A 66 -27.04 3.81 -1.24
CA ARG A 66 -28.17 4.05 -0.30
C ARG A 66 -28.65 2.77 0.42
N VAL A 67 -27.78 1.78 0.61
CA VAL A 67 -28.06 0.60 1.47
C VAL A 67 -28.28 1.05 2.92
N PHE A 68 -27.53 2.06 3.31
CA PHE A 68 -27.73 2.85 4.53
C PHE A 68 -27.80 4.33 4.15
N ALA A 69 -28.72 5.08 4.75
CA ALA A 69 -28.91 6.50 4.44
C ALA A 69 -27.84 7.39 5.08
N THR A 70 -27.29 6.97 6.22
CA THR A 70 -26.30 7.75 6.99
C THR A 70 -25.18 6.88 7.57
N GLN A 71 -24.06 7.52 7.94
CA GLN A 71 -22.98 6.84 8.68
C GLN A 71 -23.47 6.25 10.02
N LEU A 72 -24.43 6.90 10.68
CA LEU A 72 -25.02 6.42 11.92
C LEU A 72 -25.78 5.11 11.68
N GLU A 73 -26.65 5.11 10.68
CA GLU A 73 -27.42 3.92 10.31
C GLU A 73 -26.51 2.78 9.89
N LEU A 74 -25.47 3.06 9.11
CA LEU A 74 -24.45 2.07 8.75
C LEU A 74 -23.75 1.49 9.98
N SER A 75 -23.38 2.34 10.94
CA SER A 75 -22.72 1.89 12.18
C SER A 75 -23.59 0.94 13.00
N ILE A 76 -24.89 1.25 13.11
CA ILE A 76 -25.88 0.41 13.79
C ILE A 76 -26.09 -0.89 12.99
N GLY A 77 -26.37 -0.77 11.69
CA GLY A 77 -26.69 -1.88 10.82
C GLY A 77 -25.57 -2.90 10.64
N LEU A 78 -24.31 -2.47 10.73
CA LEU A 78 -23.14 -3.35 10.68
C LEU A 78 -22.55 -3.66 12.06
N SER A 79 -23.15 -3.17 13.14
CA SER A 79 -22.66 -3.36 14.52
C SER A 79 -21.18 -2.98 14.70
N VAL A 80 -20.79 -1.84 14.12
CA VAL A 80 -19.43 -1.27 14.23
C VAL A 80 -19.50 0.10 14.88
N SER A 81 -18.45 0.51 15.59
CA SER A 81 -18.46 1.82 16.23
C SER A 81 -18.50 2.96 15.21
N LYS A 82 -19.21 4.04 15.54
CA LYS A 82 -19.24 5.26 14.72
C LYS A 82 -17.83 5.81 14.43
N GLY A 83 -16.93 5.70 15.42
CA GLY A 83 -15.52 6.07 15.26
C GLY A 83 -14.80 5.23 14.21
N HIS A 84 -15.04 3.92 14.18
CA HIS A 84 -14.48 3.03 13.17
C HIS A 84 -14.96 3.39 11.75
N VAL A 85 -16.27 3.59 11.57
CA VAL A 85 -16.86 4.01 10.29
C VAL A 85 -16.25 5.34 9.83
N SER A 86 -16.19 6.33 10.72
CA SER A 86 -15.65 7.65 10.40
C SER A 86 -14.18 7.58 9.96
N LYS A 87 -13.34 6.84 10.69
CA LYS A 87 -11.91 6.69 10.34
C LYS A 87 -11.71 5.94 9.03
N ALA A 88 -12.50 4.90 8.77
CA ALA A 88 -12.43 4.15 7.52
C ALA A 88 -12.83 5.05 6.33
N LEU A 89 -13.91 5.83 6.46
CA LEU A 89 -14.32 6.78 5.43
C LEU A 89 -13.27 7.88 5.21
N LYS A 90 -12.59 8.36 6.26
CA LYS A 90 -11.44 9.26 6.10
C LYS A 90 -10.33 8.62 5.27
N ALA A 91 -10.02 7.35 5.50
CA ALA A 91 -9.02 6.61 4.72
C ALA A 91 -9.36 6.59 3.22
N ALA A 92 -10.64 6.36 2.87
CA ALA A 92 -11.11 6.34 1.50
C ALA A 92 -11.08 7.71 0.79
N ARG A 93 -11.01 8.81 1.56
CA ARG A 93 -10.95 10.19 1.04
C ARG A 93 -9.52 10.68 0.82
N LEU A 94 -8.51 9.91 1.26
CA LEU A 94 -7.12 10.28 1.03
C LEU A 94 -6.81 10.24 -0.48
N PRO A 95 -6.00 11.18 -0.99
CA PRO A 95 -5.65 11.19 -2.40
C PRO A 95 -4.94 9.89 -2.82
N PRO A 96 -5.25 9.32 -4.00
CA PRO A 96 -4.68 8.07 -4.46
C PRO A 96 -3.15 8.14 -4.59
N GLU A 97 -2.59 9.29 -4.94
CA GLU A 97 -1.15 9.50 -5.04
C GLU A 97 -0.46 9.30 -3.69
N VAL A 98 -1.10 9.74 -2.60
CA VAL A 98 -0.59 9.60 -1.22
C VAL A 98 -0.64 8.13 -0.80
N LEU A 99 -1.73 7.44 -1.12
CA LEU A 99 -1.89 6.02 -0.81
C LEU A 99 -0.88 5.15 -1.57
N ARG A 100 -0.60 5.50 -2.83
CA ARG A 100 0.35 4.78 -3.69
C ARG A 100 1.76 4.73 -3.10
N VAL A 101 2.16 5.74 -2.33
CA VAL A 101 3.50 5.77 -1.69
C VAL A 101 3.72 4.57 -0.79
N PHE A 102 2.67 4.11 -0.11
CA PHE A 102 2.75 2.98 0.82
C PHE A 102 2.80 1.62 0.10
N GLY A 103 2.59 1.57 -1.21
CA GLY A 103 2.53 0.32 -1.97
C GLY A 103 1.25 -0.47 -1.66
N PRO A 104 1.33 -1.80 -1.43
CA PRO A 104 0.15 -2.62 -1.19
C PRO A 104 -0.75 -2.12 -0.04
N GLU A 105 -2.07 -2.22 -0.23
CA GLU A 105 -3.10 -1.74 0.71
C GLU A 105 -2.92 -2.13 2.18
N PRO A 106 -2.41 -3.33 2.55
CA PRO A 106 -2.26 -3.72 3.96
C PRO A 106 -1.41 -2.77 4.81
N ARG A 107 -0.56 -1.94 4.17
CA ARG A 107 0.32 -0.99 4.86
C ARG A 107 -0.39 0.29 5.34
N VAL A 108 -1.63 0.51 4.90
CA VAL A 108 -2.44 1.68 5.29
C VAL A 108 -3.35 1.31 6.46
N SER A 109 -2.79 1.35 7.67
CA SER A 109 -3.53 1.15 8.91
C SER A 109 -4.29 2.40 9.35
N PHE A 110 -5.21 2.26 10.31
CA PHE A 110 -5.91 3.42 10.90
C PHE A 110 -4.95 4.46 11.48
N ARG A 111 -3.82 4.02 12.07
CA ARG A 111 -2.81 4.93 12.61
C ARG A 111 -2.12 5.74 11.51
N VAL A 112 -1.89 5.13 10.36
CA VAL A 112 -1.34 5.83 9.18
C VAL A 112 -2.34 6.84 8.64
N VAL A 113 -3.62 6.48 8.58
CA VAL A 113 -4.69 7.38 8.15
C VAL A 113 -4.80 8.60 9.06
N ASP A 114 -4.75 8.40 10.39
CA ASP A 114 -4.77 9.49 11.36
C ASP A 114 -3.56 10.43 11.13
N ALA A 115 -2.35 9.89 11.01
CA ALA A 115 -1.15 10.67 10.72
C ALA A 115 -1.22 11.44 9.39
N LEU A 116 -1.73 10.82 8.32
CA LEU A 116 -1.91 11.48 7.03
C LEU A 116 -2.97 12.58 7.10
N THR A 117 -4.04 12.37 7.88
CA THR A 117 -5.07 13.39 8.09
C THR A 117 -4.52 14.60 8.84
N GLU A 118 -3.69 14.37 9.85
CA GLU A 118 -2.96 15.43 10.56
C GLU A 118 -2.00 16.18 9.61
N LEU A 119 -1.26 15.46 8.76
CA LEU A 119 -0.40 16.09 7.76
C LEU A 119 -1.21 16.95 6.79
N VAL A 120 -2.36 16.48 6.31
CA VAL A 120 -3.26 17.30 5.48
C VAL A 120 -3.67 18.58 6.21
N ALA A 121 -3.96 18.51 7.50
CA ALA A 121 -4.32 19.69 8.31
C ALA A 121 -3.16 20.68 8.45
N VAL A 122 -1.91 20.21 8.53
CA VAL A 122 -0.71 21.04 8.73
C VAL A 122 -0.20 21.64 7.41
N ILE A 123 0.04 20.82 6.39
CA ILE A 123 0.71 21.26 5.15
C ILE A 123 -0.25 21.47 3.97
N GLY A 124 -1.50 21.02 4.11
CA GLY A 124 -2.51 21.05 3.06
C GLY A 124 -2.42 19.88 2.08
N VAL A 125 -3.57 19.49 1.53
CA VAL A 125 -3.68 18.35 0.60
C VAL A 125 -2.79 18.49 -0.64
N LYS A 126 -2.72 19.68 -1.24
CA LYS A 126 -1.94 19.92 -2.47
C LYS A 126 -0.46 19.60 -2.26
N ARG A 127 0.15 20.11 -1.18
CA ARG A 127 1.58 19.86 -0.89
C ARG A 127 1.83 18.40 -0.58
N LEU A 128 0.95 17.75 0.18
CA LEU A 128 1.06 16.33 0.49
C LEU A 128 1.03 15.48 -0.79
N THR A 129 0.10 15.76 -1.70
CA THR A 129 -0.01 15.08 -3.00
C THR A 129 1.23 15.31 -3.86
N THR A 130 1.77 16.55 -3.93
CA THR A 130 3.00 16.83 -4.67
C THR A 130 4.19 16.03 -4.12
N ARG A 131 4.38 16.03 -2.80
CA ARG A 131 5.46 15.29 -2.14
C ARG A 131 5.31 13.78 -2.35
N ALA A 132 4.09 13.26 -2.24
CA ALA A 132 3.80 11.86 -2.53
C ALA A 132 4.09 11.49 -4.01
N GLY A 133 3.76 12.39 -4.93
CA GLY A 133 4.07 12.22 -6.36
C GLY A 133 5.56 12.14 -6.63
N GLN A 134 6.35 13.02 -6.00
CA GLN A 134 7.82 13.01 -6.09
C GLN A 134 8.44 11.77 -5.46
N LEU A 135 7.88 11.30 -4.34
CA LEU A 135 8.39 10.15 -3.61
C LEU A 135 8.13 8.82 -4.35
N GLY A 136 7.03 8.74 -5.12
CA GLY A 136 6.64 7.53 -5.83
C GLY A 136 6.22 6.39 -4.90
N GLU A 137 6.02 5.20 -5.46
CA GLU A 137 5.75 4.00 -4.66
C GLU A 137 7.02 3.52 -3.93
N ARG A 138 6.93 3.35 -2.61
CA ARG A 138 8.08 2.99 -1.74
C ARG A 138 7.80 1.72 -0.94
N SER A 139 7.81 0.58 -1.62
CA SER A 139 7.80 -0.74 -0.99
C SER A 139 9.11 -1.05 -0.24
N ASP A 140 10.18 -0.30 -0.51
CA ASP A 140 11.51 -0.44 0.10
C ASP A 140 11.70 0.31 1.43
N LEU A 141 10.74 1.15 1.82
CA LEU A 141 10.78 1.95 3.05
C LEU A 141 9.80 1.42 4.09
N THR A 142 10.07 1.66 5.36
CA THR A 142 9.08 1.50 6.43
C THR A 142 8.00 2.58 6.37
N VAL A 143 6.85 2.33 6.99
CA VAL A 143 5.75 3.31 7.10
C VAL A 143 6.24 4.61 7.76
N THR A 144 7.06 4.50 8.80
CA THR A 144 7.62 5.66 9.51
C THR A 144 8.51 6.49 8.58
N GLN A 145 9.40 5.85 7.81
CA GLN A 145 10.28 6.54 6.86
C GLN A 145 9.47 7.25 5.75
N ILE A 146 8.38 6.63 5.28
CA ILE A 146 7.48 7.26 4.31
C ILE A 146 6.84 8.52 4.92
N LEU A 147 6.25 8.41 6.11
CA LEU A 147 5.62 9.55 6.78
C LEU A 147 6.61 10.69 7.01
N ASP A 148 7.81 10.35 7.44
CA ASP A 148 8.89 11.30 7.70
C ASP A 148 9.37 12.01 6.42
N SER A 149 9.45 11.27 5.30
CA SER A 149 9.73 11.84 3.97
C SER A 149 8.61 12.76 3.50
N LEU A 150 7.34 12.41 3.74
CA LEU A 150 6.19 13.26 3.43
C LEU A 150 6.14 14.54 4.28
N VAL A 151 6.59 14.47 5.54
CA VAL A 151 6.72 15.62 6.46
C VAL A 151 7.79 16.58 5.96
N ARG A 152 9.00 16.07 5.65
CA ARG A 152 10.13 16.90 5.20
C ARG A 152 9.97 17.39 3.77
N GLY A 153 9.29 16.63 2.92
CA GLY A 153 9.23 16.89 1.48
C GLY A 153 10.53 16.55 0.76
N GLU A 154 11.39 15.76 1.40
CA GLU A 154 12.64 15.26 0.85
C GLU A 154 12.51 13.75 0.64
N PRO A 155 13.22 13.16 -0.35
CA PRO A 155 13.37 11.71 -0.39
C PRO A 155 13.90 11.24 0.96
N PRO A 156 13.56 10.02 1.42
CA PRO A 156 14.14 9.47 2.62
C PRO A 156 15.66 9.62 2.52
N SER A 157 16.25 10.39 3.43
CA SER A 157 17.68 10.33 3.65
C SER A 157 17.95 8.85 3.91
N HIS A 158 18.60 8.18 2.97
CA HIS A 158 19.08 6.85 3.23
C HIS A 158 19.99 7.02 4.44
N LEU A 159 19.52 6.69 5.66
CA LEU A 159 20.45 6.16 6.66
C LEU A 159 21.22 5.14 5.85
N PRO A 160 22.54 5.34 5.69
CA PRO A 160 23.26 4.75 4.59
C PRO A 160 22.93 3.27 4.67
N ARG A 161 22.37 2.72 3.58
CA ARG A 161 22.47 1.27 3.33
C ARG A 161 23.96 1.06 3.18
N SER A 162 24.67 1.06 4.32
CA SER A 162 26.09 1.30 4.34
C SER A 162 26.68 -0.02 3.92
N ILE A 163 27.06 -0.08 2.66
CA ILE A 163 27.93 -1.14 2.18
C ILE A 163 29.20 -0.96 3.01
N LYS A 164 29.45 -1.88 3.95
CA LYS A 164 30.70 -1.87 4.71
C LYS A 164 31.72 -2.61 3.87
N MET A 165 32.79 -1.92 3.53
CA MET A 165 33.94 -2.51 2.86
C MET A 165 35.07 -2.63 3.89
N SER A 166 35.62 -3.82 4.01
CA SER A 166 36.77 -4.09 4.88
C SER A 166 37.76 -4.96 4.13
N VAL A 167 39.03 -4.88 4.50
CA VAL A 167 40.06 -5.76 3.95
C VAL A 167 40.00 -7.10 4.69
N GLY A 168 39.88 -8.18 3.93
CA GLY A 168 39.86 -9.54 4.45
C GLY A 168 41.14 -9.92 5.19
N ARG A 169 41.05 -10.93 6.06
CA ARG A 169 42.21 -11.39 6.85
C ARG A 169 43.32 -11.85 5.87
N GLY A 170 44.46 -11.15 5.90
CA GLY A 170 45.60 -11.40 5.01
C GLY A 170 45.72 -10.48 3.79
N GLY A 171 44.85 -9.46 3.63
CA GLY A 171 45.03 -8.42 2.61
C GLY A 171 44.67 -8.80 1.17
N LYS A 172 44.26 -10.06 0.93
CA LYS A 172 44.08 -10.61 -0.42
C LYS A 172 42.69 -10.39 -1.04
N TYR A 173 41.71 -9.96 -0.25
CA TYR A 173 40.34 -9.76 -0.73
C TYR A 173 39.66 -8.62 0.03
N ILE A 174 38.65 -8.01 -0.59
CA ILE A 174 37.78 -7.03 0.04
C ILE A 174 36.50 -7.76 0.47
N ARG A 175 36.14 -7.64 1.75
CA ARG A 175 34.87 -8.11 2.30
C ARG A 175 33.85 -6.98 2.19
N ILE A 176 32.77 -7.27 1.50
CA ILE A 176 31.63 -6.36 1.30
C ILE A 176 30.45 -6.90 2.08
N GLU A 177 29.96 -6.12 3.04
CA GLU A 177 28.74 -6.43 3.80
C GLU A 177 27.62 -5.50 3.35
N SER A 178 26.50 -6.10 2.93
CA SER A 178 25.32 -5.37 2.48
C SER A 178 24.04 -6.08 2.93
N PRO A 179 23.01 -5.34 3.39
CA PRO A 179 21.68 -5.90 3.66
C PRO A 179 21.03 -6.57 2.43
N ASP A 180 21.45 -6.19 1.21
CA ASP A 180 20.91 -6.66 -0.07
C ASP A 180 21.95 -7.49 -0.85
N ILE A 181 22.82 -8.24 -0.17
CA ILE A 181 23.94 -8.96 -0.82
C ILE A 181 23.48 -9.87 -1.97
N VAL A 182 22.30 -10.48 -1.87
CA VAL A 182 21.72 -11.35 -2.91
C VAL A 182 21.48 -10.58 -4.22
N LYS A 183 20.99 -9.34 -4.14
CA LYS A 183 20.79 -8.48 -5.32
C LYS A 183 22.14 -8.05 -5.92
N MET A 184 23.14 -7.80 -5.09
CA MET A 184 24.49 -7.45 -5.55
C MET A 184 25.15 -8.61 -6.29
N ILE A 185 25.02 -9.85 -5.79
CA ILE A 185 25.56 -11.04 -6.44
C ILE A 185 25.02 -11.20 -7.86
N SER A 186 23.73 -10.90 -8.09
CA SER A 186 23.15 -10.98 -9.44
C SER A 186 23.78 -10.02 -10.46
N ARG A 187 24.52 -9.01 -10.00
CA ARG A 187 25.19 -7.99 -10.82
C ARG A 187 26.71 -7.96 -10.56
N LEU A 188 27.28 -9.10 -10.17
CA LEU A 188 28.68 -9.19 -9.74
C LEU A 188 29.66 -8.63 -10.79
N GLN A 189 29.44 -8.93 -12.07
CA GLN A 189 30.29 -8.46 -13.18
C GLN A 189 30.26 -6.93 -13.35
N GLU A 190 29.09 -6.31 -13.22
CA GLU A 190 28.97 -4.84 -13.25
C GLU A 190 29.73 -4.22 -12.07
N LEU A 191 29.64 -4.86 -10.89
CA LEU A 191 30.30 -4.42 -9.68
C LEU A 191 31.82 -4.52 -9.78
N GLU A 192 32.33 -5.64 -10.32
CA GLU A 192 33.76 -5.85 -10.57
C GLU A 192 34.31 -4.82 -11.55
N THR A 193 33.58 -4.55 -12.64
CA THR A 193 33.97 -3.54 -13.62
C THR A 193 34.09 -2.16 -12.98
N ALA A 194 33.10 -1.78 -12.17
CA ALA A 194 33.10 -0.50 -11.45
C ALA A 194 34.26 -0.41 -10.44
N LEU A 195 34.55 -1.49 -9.70
CA LEU A 195 35.65 -1.53 -8.73
C LEU A 195 37.02 -1.43 -9.42
N ASN A 196 37.22 -2.15 -10.53
CA ASN A 196 38.46 -2.07 -11.31
C ASN A 196 38.67 -0.67 -11.90
N LEU A 197 37.60 -0.01 -12.35
CA LEU A 197 37.69 1.38 -12.81
C LEU A 197 38.06 2.32 -11.66
N ALA A 198 37.43 2.17 -10.50
CA ALA A 198 37.72 2.97 -9.32
C ALA A 198 39.17 2.79 -8.83
N ALA A 199 39.68 1.55 -8.83
CA ALA A 199 41.07 1.25 -8.47
C ALA A 199 42.07 1.97 -9.40
N ARG A 200 41.83 1.90 -10.73
CA ARG A 200 42.65 2.61 -11.71
C ARG A 200 42.64 4.12 -11.50
N MET A 201 41.48 4.71 -11.20
CA MET A 201 41.37 6.15 -10.90
C MET A 201 42.08 6.53 -9.59
N ALA A 202 42.16 5.61 -8.63
CA ALA A 202 42.84 5.79 -7.37
C ALA A 202 44.35 5.48 -7.41
N GLY A 203 44.87 4.99 -8.55
CA GLY A 203 46.28 4.62 -8.72
C GLY A 203 46.66 3.29 -8.05
N LEU A 204 45.69 2.37 -7.90
CA LEU A 204 45.86 1.02 -7.37
C LEU A 204 45.86 -0.04 -8.49
#